data_AF-A0A946QHN7-F1
#
_entry.id   AF-A0A946QHN7-F1
#
_cell.length_a   1.000
_cell.length_b   1.000
_cell.length_c   1.000
_cell.angle_alpha   90.00
_cell.angle_beta   90.00
_cell.angle_gamma   90.00
#
_symmetry.space_group_name_H-M   'P 1'
#
loop_
_entity.id
_entity.type
_entity.pdbx_description
1 polymer ?
#
loop_
_entity_poly.entity_id
_entity_poly.type
_entity_poly.pdbx_seq_one_letter_code
_entity_poly.pdbx_strand_id
1 'polypeptide(L)'
;MPDKIGEVIEASTAEFAVECYELYGTPALGSLIKTSDGDVQIYGVVYNATTESMDPGRRPIARGKHEKNEADIYSSSPQLAVLFRTNFQALVIGHKIDSDVNRYLPPRPARIHSFVYVLDDREVKDFTTSLDFLYLLANAPFAGPNDEIIAACLRTAAIAQDDARSFLIRAGKELAVLLGAEPQRLEAILRRIRL
;
A
#
# COMPACT_ATOMS: atom_id res chain seq x y z
N MET A 1 -15.81 -10.18 9.01
CA MET A 1 -14.80 -9.12 9.29
C MET A 1 -13.77 -9.22 8.18
N PRO A 2 -13.17 -8.11 7.71
CA PRO A 2 -12.10 -8.19 6.73
C PRO A 2 -10.93 -9.01 7.30
N ASP A 3 -10.27 -9.78 6.44
CA ASP A 3 -9.16 -10.63 6.85
C ASP A 3 -7.94 -9.76 7.19
N LYS A 4 -7.35 -10.04 8.35
CA LYS A 4 -6.10 -9.39 8.78
C LYS A 4 -4.95 -9.94 7.93
N ILE A 5 -4.15 -9.06 7.35
CA ILE A 5 -3.08 -9.45 6.41
C ILE A 5 -1.69 -9.45 7.04
N GLY A 6 -1.53 -8.82 8.20
CA GLY A 6 -0.26 -8.70 8.90
C GLY A 6 -0.32 -7.74 10.09
N GLU A 7 0.85 -7.43 10.64
CA GLU A 7 1.02 -6.54 11.78
C GLU A 7 2.10 -5.49 11.53
N VAL A 8 1.90 -4.30 12.08
CA VAL A 8 2.90 -3.23 12.03
C VAL A 8 4.15 -3.64 12.81
N ILE A 9 5.32 -3.63 12.17
CA ILE A 9 6.63 -3.97 12.77
C ILE A 9 7.57 -2.77 12.91
N GLU A 10 7.28 -1.67 12.21
CA GLU A 10 8.00 -0.40 12.28
C GLU A 10 7.04 0.73 11.92
N ALA A 11 7.15 1.90 12.56
CA ALA A 11 6.26 3.02 12.27
C ALA A 11 6.90 4.39 12.56
N SER A 12 6.56 5.34 11.70
CA SER A 12 6.67 6.78 11.89
C SER A 12 5.30 7.44 11.66
N THR A 13 5.21 8.76 11.80
CA THR A 13 3.97 9.48 11.47
C THR A 13 3.67 9.48 9.98
N ALA A 14 4.68 9.28 9.13
CA ALA A 14 4.57 9.36 7.68
C ALA A 14 4.46 8.00 6.98
N GLU A 15 4.93 6.93 7.62
CA GLU A 15 4.93 5.58 7.03
C GLU A 15 5.00 4.49 8.09
N PHE A 16 4.70 3.26 7.70
CA PHE A 16 4.88 2.09 8.54
C PHE A 16 5.21 0.85 7.69
N ALA A 17 5.92 -0.09 8.29
CA ALA A 17 6.22 -1.40 7.71
C ALA A 17 5.37 -2.48 8.38
N VAL A 18 4.98 -3.47 7.59
CA VAL A 18 4.08 -4.55 7.99
C VAL A 18 4.72 -5.88 7.63
N GLU A 19 4.74 -6.82 8.58
CA GLU A 19 5.04 -8.23 8.30
C GLU A 19 3.74 -8.97 8.02
N CYS A 20 3.68 -9.68 6.89
CA CYS A 20 2.51 -10.44 6.48
C CYS A 20 2.40 -11.75 7.27
N TYR A 21 1.18 -12.18 7.54
CA TYR A 21 0.95 -13.50 8.14
C TYR A 21 1.17 -14.65 7.15
N GLU A 22 0.99 -14.38 5.85
CA GLU A 22 1.20 -15.34 4.78
C GLU A 22 2.39 -14.93 3.91
N LEU A 23 3.27 -15.90 3.62
CA LEU A 23 4.38 -15.69 2.69
C LEU A 23 3.82 -15.36 1.30
N TYR A 24 4.33 -14.29 0.70
CA TYR A 24 3.83 -13.71 -0.56
C TYR A 24 2.41 -13.12 -0.49
N GLY A 25 1.82 -12.99 0.71
CA GLY A 25 0.49 -12.42 0.94
C GLY A 25 0.41 -10.89 0.92
N THR A 26 1.31 -10.19 0.21
CA THR A 26 1.28 -8.73 0.17
C THR A 26 0.09 -8.20 -0.64
N PRO A 27 -0.55 -7.10 -0.22
CA PRO A 27 -1.44 -6.35 -1.11
C PRO A 27 -0.71 -5.85 -2.35
N ALA A 28 -1.46 -5.60 -3.43
CA ALA A 28 -0.91 -5.02 -4.64
C ALA A 28 -0.35 -3.62 -4.39
N LEU A 29 0.64 -3.20 -5.19
CA LEU A 29 1.13 -1.82 -5.19
C LEU A 29 -0.02 -0.84 -5.39
N GLY A 30 -0.08 0.22 -4.58
CA GLY A 30 -1.15 1.21 -4.61
C GLY A 30 -2.42 0.81 -3.84
N SER A 31 -2.45 -0.39 -3.22
CA SER A 31 -3.59 -0.79 -2.39
C SER A 31 -3.74 0.13 -1.19
N LEU A 32 -4.99 0.52 -0.89
CA LEU A 32 -5.30 1.24 0.33
C LEU A 32 -5.48 0.24 1.48
N ILE A 33 -4.81 0.52 2.59
CA ILE A 33 -4.88 -0.28 3.81
C ILE A 33 -5.22 0.60 5.00
N LYS A 34 -5.63 -0.04 6.09
CA LYS A 34 -5.81 0.61 7.39
C LYS A 34 -5.16 -0.20 8.50
N THR A 35 -4.77 0.51 9.54
CA THR A 35 -4.49 -0.05 10.85
C THR A 35 -5.21 0.77 11.91
N SER A 36 -5.31 0.27 13.14
CA SER A 36 -6.05 0.93 14.21
C SER A 36 -5.28 0.89 15.53
N ASP A 37 -5.23 2.03 16.20
CA ASP A 37 -4.71 2.19 17.57
C ASP A 37 -5.77 2.85 18.43
N GLY A 38 -6.48 2.03 19.23
CA GLY A 38 -7.67 2.46 19.96
C GLY A 38 -8.75 2.98 18.99
N ASP A 39 -9.19 4.22 19.21
CA ASP A 39 -10.22 4.88 18.41
C ASP A 39 -9.67 5.58 17.15
N VAL A 40 -8.35 5.55 16.94
CA VAL A 40 -7.70 6.15 15.77
C VAL A 40 -7.48 5.10 14.69
N GLN A 41 -8.04 5.33 13.50
CA GLN A 41 -7.70 4.54 12.32
C GLN A 41 -6.67 5.31 11.49
N ILE A 42 -5.62 4.63 11.04
CA ILE A 42 -4.59 5.23 10.16
C ILE A 42 -4.71 4.57 8.80
N TYR A 43 -4.79 5.38 7.75
CA TYR A 43 -4.88 4.94 6.36
C TYR A 43 -3.52 5.01 5.70
N GLY A 44 -3.19 3.99 4.91
CA GLY A 44 -1.94 3.92 4.17
C GLY A 44 -2.11 3.45 2.73
N VAL A 45 -1.11 3.75 1.91
CA VAL A 45 -0.97 3.22 0.54
C VAL A 45 0.29 2.36 0.49
N VAL A 46 0.12 1.10 0.08
CA VAL A 46 1.23 0.17 -0.12
C VAL A 46 2.12 0.67 -1.26
N TYR A 47 3.39 0.94 -0.97
CA TYR A 47 4.33 1.51 -1.95
C TYR A 47 5.54 0.62 -2.22
N ASN A 48 5.79 -0.38 -1.38
CA ASN A 48 6.89 -1.33 -1.55
C ASN A 48 6.57 -2.67 -0.88
N ALA A 49 7.10 -3.76 -1.40
CA ALA A 49 6.93 -5.11 -0.88
C ALA A 49 8.20 -5.93 -1.11
N THR A 50 8.61 -6.69 -0.11
CA THR A 50 9.80 -7.54 -0.16
C THR A 50 9.52 -8.91 0.43
N THR A 51 10.18 -9.94 -0.09
CA THR A 51 10.24 -11.26 0.55
C THR A 51 11.68 -11.65 0.67
N GLU A 52 12.12 -11.92 1.89
CA GLU A 52 13.52 -12.08 2.23
C GLU A 52 13.72 -13.16 3.29
N SER A 53 14.97 -13.58 3.46
CA SER A 53 15.38 -14.44 4.57
C SER A 53 15.22 -13.73 5.89
N MET A 54 14.71 -14.42 6.90
CA MET A 54 14.70 -13.92 8.28
C MET A 54 16.12 -13.82 8.85
N ASP A 55 17.07 -14.61 8.33
CA ASP A 55 18.50 -14.46 8.63
C ASP A 55 19.11 -13.42 7.66
N PRO A 56 19.54 -12.23 8.14
CA PRO A 56 20.04 -11.14 7.30
C PRO A 56 21.31 -11.49 6.50
N GLY A 57 22.03 -12.55 6.88
CA GLY A 57 23.23 -13.01 6.18
C GLY A 57 22.95 -14.01 5.06
N ARG A 58 21.71 -14.49 4.94
CA ARG A 58 21.38 -15.66 4.11
C ARG A 58 20.51 -15.26 2.93
N ARG A 59 20.97 -15.58 1.72
CA ARG A 59 20.18 -15.36 0.49
C ARG A 59 19.47 -16.66 0.08
N PRO A 60 18.20 -16.59 -0.37
CA PRO A 60 17.57 -17.71 -1.03
C PRO A 60 18.41 -18.15 -2.24
N ILE A 61 18.49 -19.46 -2.48
CA ILE A 61 19.14 -20.04 -3.66
C ILE A 61 18.09 -20.76 -4.50
N ALA A 62 18.32 -20.83 -5.82
CA ALA A 62 17.42 -21.54 -6.73
C ALA A 62 17.39 -23.04 -6.40
N ARG A 63 16.18 -23.60 -6.22
CA ARG A 63 15.96 -25.03 -5.87
C ARG A 63 15.10 -25.80 -6.86
N GLY A 64 14.33 -25.10 -7.70
CA GLY A 64 13.35 -25.72 -8.61
C GLY A 64 13.89 -26.39 -9.87
N LYS A 65 15.20 -26.61 -10.00
CA LYS A 65 15.80 -27.13 -11.26
C LYS A 65 15.21 -28.48 -11.70
N HIS A 66 14.80 -29.30 -10.74
CA HIS A 66 14.27 -30.65 -10.97
C HIS A 66 12.80 -30.80 -10.57
N GLU A 67 12.18 -29.72 -10.11
CA GLU A 67 10.78 -29.71 -9.70
C GLU A 67 9.88 -29.41 -10.91
N LYS A 68 8.64 -29.90 -10.89
CA LYS A 68 7.70 -29.65 -12.00
C LYS A 68 7.04 -28.29 -11.84
N ASN A 69 6.63 -27.96 -10.61
CA ASN A 69 5.96 -26.72 -10.26
C ASN A 69 6.62 -26.07 -9.02
N GLU A 70 6.39 -24.78 -8.79
CA GLU A 70 6.95 -24.05 -7.63
C GLU A 70 6.46 -24.62 -6.29
N ALA A 71 5.21 -25.11 -6.24
CA ALA A 71 4.65 -25.74 -5.05
C ALA A 71 5.40 -27.01 -4.62
N ASP A 72 6.03 -27.71 -5.57
CA ASP A 72 6.81 -28.92 -5.28
C ASP A 72 8.09 -28.58 -4.49
N ILE A 73 8.67 -27.39 -4.71
CA ILE A 73 9.84 -26.90 -3.95
C ILE A 73 9.51 -26.80 -2.45
N TYR A 74 8.32 -26.29 -2.12
CA TYR A 74 7.85 -26.18 -0.73
C TYR A 74 7.41 -27.52 -0.16
N SER A 75 6.87 -28.41 -1.00
CA SER A 75 6.52 -29.77 -0.57
C SER A 75 7.77 -30.61 -0.25
N SER A 76 8.84 -30.47 -1.04
CA SER A 76 10.11 -31.17 -0.83
C SER A 76 10.99 -30.52 0.23
N SER A 77 10.76 -29.24 0.56
CA SER A 77 11.43 -28.51 1.65
C SER A 77 10.47 -27.63 2.47
N PRO A 78 9.59 -28.22 3.31
CA PRO A 78 8.57 -27.48 4.07
C PRO A 78 9.14 -26.37 4.97
N GLN A 79 10.37 -26.55 5.47
CA GLN A 79 11.07 -25.55 6.27
C GLN A 79 11.25 -24.20 5.58
N LEU A 80 11.22 -24.14 4.24
CA LEU A 80 11.34 -22.87 3.51
C LEU A 80 10.25 -21.87 3.90
N ALA A 81 9.04 -22.34 4.23
CA ALA A 81 7.92 -21.49 4.63
C ALA A 81 8.18 -20.71 5.93
N VAL A 82 9.08 -21.20 6.79
CA VAL A 82 9.43 -20.56 8.07
C VAL A 82 10.83 -19.95 8.06
N LEU A 83 11.52 -19.90 6.91
CA LEU A 83 12.84 -19.27 6.77
C LEU A 83 12.76 -17.89 6.12
N PHE A 84 11.63 -17.60 5.48
CA PHE A 84 11.39 -16.34 4.79
C PHE A 84 10.27 -15.58 5.49
N ARG A 85 10.32 -14.27 5.34
CA ARG A 85 9.23 -13.36 5.71
C ARG A 85 8.89 -12.47 4.53
N THR A 86 7.65 -12.04 4.50
CA THR A 86 7.16 -11.10 3.50
C THR A 86 6.73 -9.82 4.20
N ASN A 87 7.38 -8.72 3.84
CA ASN A 87 7.10 -7.41 4.40
C ASN A 87 6.59 -6.47 3.31
N PHE A 88 5.79 -5.48 3.69
CA PHE A 88 5.49 -4.34 2.83
C PHE A 88 5.54 -3.03 3.60
N GLN A 89 5.75 -1.94 2.87
CA GLN A 89 5.76 -0.59 3.41
C GLN A 89 4.56 0.19 2.89
N ALA A 90 3.99 1.00 3.77
CA ALA A 90 2.86 1.85 3.46
C ALA A 90 3.12 3.29 3.86
N LEU A 91 2.78 4.22 2.96
CA LEU A 91 2.82 5.64 3.22
C LEU A 91 1.50 6.01 3.89
N VAL A 92 1.55 6.74 4.99
CA VAL A 92 0.37 7.28 5.66
C VAL A 92 -0.23 8.38 4.79
N ILE A 93 -1.50 8.22 4.45
CA ILE A 93 -2.25 9.14 3.58
C ILE A 93 -3.41 9.83 4.30
N GLY A 94 -3.64 9.46 5.56
CA GLY A 94 -4.72 10.03 6.35
C GLY A 94 -4.96 9.25 7.63
N HIS A 95 -5.93 9.72 8.40
CA HIS A 95 -6.38 9.04 9.60
C HIS A 95 -7.85 9.39 9.87
N LYS A 96 -8.51 8.61 10.73
CA LYS A 96 -9.84 8.88 11.22
C LYS A 96 -9.82 8.91 12.75
N ILE A 97 -10.39 9.97 13.31
CA ILE A 97 -10.66 10.10 14.74
C ILE A 97 -12.16 10.30 14.85
N ASP A 98 -12.82 9.52 15.69
CA ASP A 98 -14.27 9.49 15.80
C ASP A 98 -14.94 9.21 14.43
N SER A 99 -15.61 10.20 13.84
CA SER A 99 -16.24 10.12 12.52
C SER A 99 -15.51 10.91 11.43
N ASP A 100 -14.48 11.68 11.80
CA ASP A 100 -13.83 12.63 10.90
C ASP A 100 -12.67 11.97 10.17
N VAL A 101 -12.81 11.82 8.85
CA VAL A 101 -11.75 11.30 7.97
C VAL A 101 -10.86 12.46 7.52
N ASN A 102 -9.64 12.47 8.05
CA ASN A 102 -8.59 13.44 7.79
C ASN A 102 -7.61 12.90 6.73
N ARG A 103 -7.25 13.72 5.75
CA ARG A 103 -6.33 13.36 4.64
C ARG A 103 -4.96 14.04 4.80
N TYR A 104 -4.54 14.13 6.05
CA TYR A 104 -3.24 14.61 6.51
C TYR A 104 -2.70 13.66 7.59
N LEU A 105 -1.43 13.83 7.96
CA LEU A 105 -0.75 12.92 8.88
C LEU A 105 -1.45 12.83 10.26
N PRO A 106 -1.50 11.64 10.87
CA PRO A 106 -2.02 11.47 12.22
C PRO A 106 -1.15 12.18 13.27
N PRO A 107 -1.72 12.51 14.45
CA PRO A 107 -0.96 13.14 15.54
C PRO A 107 0.10 12.22 16.15
N ARG A 108 0.04 10.91 15.89
CA ARG A 108 0.95 9.86 16.40
C ARG A 108 1.15 8.77 15.35
N PRO A 109 2.32 8.09 15.35
CA PRO A 109 2.57 6.95 14.47
C PRO A 109 1.62 5.78 14.77
N ALA A 110 1.52 4.84 13.84
CA ALA A 110 0.87 3.56 14.11
C ALA A 110 1.58 2.80 15.23
N ARG A 111 0.82 2.06 16.04
CA ARG A 111 1.38 1.25 17.11
C ARG A 111 1.92 -0.06 16.57
N ILE A 112 3.10 -0.47 17.03
CA ILE A 112 3.69 -1.79 16.73
C ILE A 112 2.72 -2.90 17.18
N HIS A 113 2.60 -3.95 16.38
CA HIS A 113 1.63 -5.05 16.50
C HIS A 113 0.16 -4.66 16.27
N SER A 114 -0.11 -3.46 15.75
CA SER A 114 -1.46 -3.16 15.26
C SER A 114 -1.74 -3.98 14.01
N PHE A 115 -2.93 -4.57 13.94
CA PHE A 115 -3.34 -5.38 12.79
C PHE A 115 -3.62 -4.49 11.58
N VAL A 116 -3.32 -5.03 10.41
CA VAL A 116 -3.46 -4.33 9.13
C VAL A 116 -4.49 -5.04 8.28
N TYR A 117 -5.30 -4.26 7.58
CA TYR A 117 -6.40 -4.71 6.72
C TYR A 117 -6.36 -3.94 5.40
N VAL A 118 -6.70 -4.61 4.30
CA VAL A 118 -7.03 -3.93 3.04
C VAL A 118 -8.40 -3.26 3.19
N LEU A 119 -8.54 -2.03 2.68
CA LEU A 119 -9.85 -1.37 2.64
C LEU A 119 -10.78 -2.11 1.67
N ASP A 120 -12.04 -2.29 2.06
CA ASP A 120 -13.07 -2.76 1.11
C ASP A 120 -13.53 -1.63 0.16
N ASP A 121 -14.27 -1.98 -0.89
CA ASP A 121 -14.71 -1.01 -1.91
C ASP A 121 -15.48 0.19 -1.31
N ARG A 122 -16.27 -0.04 -0.25
CA ARG A 122 -17.03 1.04 0.41
C ARG A 122 -16.08 1.95 1.16
N GLU A 123 -15.12 1.38 1.88
CA GLU A 123 -14.10 2.17 2.59
C GLU A 123 -13.21 2.96 1.63
N VAL A 124 -12.83 2.38 0.50
CA VAL A 124 -12.09 3.09 -0.56
C VAL A 124 -12.92 4.25 -1.10
N LYS A 125 -14.20 4.02 -1.42
CA LYS A 125 -15.11 5.07 -1.90
C LYS A 125 -15.29 6.20 -0.89
N ASP A 126 -15.52 5.87 0.38
CA ASP A 126 -15.67 6.84 1.46
C ASP A 126 -14.40 7.66 1.65
N PHE A 127 -13.24 7.00 1.74
CA PHE A 127 -11.96 7.67 1.91
C PHE A 127 -11.64 8.59 0.71
N THR A 128 -11.95 8.16 -0.51
CA THR A 128 -11.63 8.91 -1.74
C THR A 128 -12.71 9.91 -2.17
N THR A 129 -13.68 10.21 -1.29
CA THR A 129 -14.63 11.32 -1.50
C THR A 129 -13.91 12.66 -1.66
N SER A 130 -12.83 12.88 -0.91
CA SER A 130 -11.82 13.93 -1.15
C SER A 130 -10.50 13.31 -1.63
N LEU A 131 -9.78 14.05 -2.46
CA LEU A 131 -8.48 13.67 -3.03
C LEU A 131 -7.29 14.41 -2.40
N ASP A 132 -7.50 15.12 -1.29
CA ASP A 132 -6.44 15.92 -0.62
C ASP A 132 -5.22 15.07 -0.21
N PHE A 133 -5.43 13.77 0.00
CA PHE A 133 -4.37 12.81 0.32
C PHE A 133 -3.31 12.68 -0.80
N LEU A 134 -3.66 13.06 -2.04
CA LEU A 134 -2.72 13.11 -3.15
C LEU A 134 -1.57 14.08 -2.89
N TYR A 135 -1.78 15.11 -2.06
CA TYR A 135 -0.70 16.00 -1.63
C TYR A 135 0.41 15.23 -0.91
N LEU A 136 0.04 14.32 0.01
CA LEU A 136 1.02 13.50 0.73
C LEU A 136 1.76 12.55 -0.21
N LEU A 137 1.05 11.88 -1.12
CA LEU A 137 1.67 10.96 -2.08
C LEU A 137 2.59 11.68 -3.08
N ALA A 138 2.19 12.86 -3.57
CA ALA A 138 2.97 13.63 -4.54
C ALA A 138 4.28 14.18 -3.98
N ASN A 139 4.30 14.49 -2.68
CA ASN A 139 5.43 15.10 -1.98
C ASN A 139 6.20 14.12 -1.08
N ALA A 140 5.81 12.85 -1.05
CA ALA A 140 6.48 11.87 -0.21
C ALA A 140 7.94 11.65 -0.67
N PRO A 141 8.91 11.62 0.26
CA PRO A 141 10.32 11.48 -0.05
C PRO A 141 10.68 10.00 -0.29
N PHE A 142 10.03 9.35 -1.25
CA PHE A 142 10.36 7.97 -1.55
C PHE A 142 11.74 7.89 -2.23
N ALA A 143 12.47 6.81 -1.97
CA ALA A 143 13.67 6.44 -2.74
C ALA A 143 13.33 5.77 -4.10
N GLY A 144 12.07 5.81 -4.56
CA GLY A 144 11.52 5.04 -5.68
C GLY A 144 10.61 5.85 -6.62
N PRO A 145 9.90 5.20 -7.56
CA PRO A 145 9.11 5.88 -8.59
C PRO A 145 7.74 6.36 -8.06
N ASN A 146 7.69 7.52 -7.39
CA ASN A 146 6.49 8.13 -6.79
C ASN A 146 5.27 8.12 -7.73
N ASP A 147 5.51 8.47 -8.99
CA ASP A 147 4.47 8.62 -10.00
C ASP A 147 3.77 7.27 -10.30
N GLU A 148 4.48 6.14 -10.19
CA GLU A 148 3.89 4.81 -10.34
C GLU A 148 2.98 4.44 -9.16
N ILE A 149 3.36 4.84 -7.95
CA ILE A 149 2.56 4.60 -6.74
C ILE A 149 1.25 5.39 -6.81
N ILE A 150 1.31 6.67 -7.21
CA ILE A 150 0.11 7.50 -7.42
C ILE A 150 -0.79 6.86 -8.48
N ALA A 151 -0.21 6.47 -9.62
CA ALA A 151 -1.00 5.87 -10.68
C ALA A 151 -1.65 4.54 -10.25
N ALA A 152 -0.92 3.68 -9.54
CA ALA A 152 -1.43 2.42 -9.01
C ALA A 152 -2.54 2.62 -7.97
N CYS A 153 -2.37 3.60 -7.07
CA CYS A 153 -3.37 3.98 -6.09
C CYS A 153 -4.66 4.46 -6.77
N LEU A 154 -4.56 5.31 -7.79
CA LEU A 154 -5.72 5.82 -8.51
C LEU A 154 -6.43 4.74 -9.33
N ARG A 155 -5.71 3.79 -9.95
CA ARG A 155 -6.33 2.63 -10.61
C ARG A 155 -7.09 1.76 -9.61
N THR A 156 -6.47 1.46 -8.47
CA THR A 156 -7.10 0.67 -7.41
C THR A 156 -8.35 1.38 -6.87
N ALA A 157 -8.24 2.68 -6.59
CA ALA A 157 -9.38 3.46 -6.12
C ALA A 157 -10.51 3.57 -7.13
N ALA A 158 -10.19 3.65 -8.43
CA ALA A 158 -11.17 3.76 -9.51
C ALA A 158 -12.03 2.51 -9.65
N ILE A 159 -11.49 1.31 -9.39
CA ILE A 159 -12.23 0.03 -9.45
C ILE A 159 -13.40 0.02 -8.45
N ALA A 160 -13.22 0.65 -7.28
CA ALA A 160 -14.23 0.74 -6.23
C ALA A 160 -15.33 1.80 -6.50
N GLN A 161 -15.23 2.56 -7.60
CA GLN A 161 -16.17 3.65 -7.92
C GLN A 161 -17.28 3.17 -8.84
N ASP A 162 -18.48 3.74 -8.66
CA ASP A 162 -19.60 3.52 -9.57
C ASP A 162 -19.29 4.04 -10.99
N ASP A 163 -18.56 5.17 -11.07
CA ASP A 163 -18.05 5.74 -12.33
C ASP A 163 -16.54 6.00 -12.22
N ALA A 164 -15.78 4.94 -12.53
CA ALA A 164 -14.33 4.95 -12.54
C ALA A 164 -13.74 6.05 -13.43
N ARG A 165 -14.36 6.36 -14.58
CA ARG A 165 -13.85 7.38 -15.51
C ARG A 165 -14.01 8.78 -14.93
N SER A 166 -15.18 9.09 -14.37
CA SER A 166 -15.42 10.39 -13.73
C SER A 166 -14.50 10.60 -12.53
N PHE A 167 -14.26 9.55 -11.73
CA PHE A 167 -13.29 9.59 -10.64
C PHE A 167 -11.88 9.95 -11.14
N LEU A 168 -11.39 9.26 -12.17
CA LEU A 168 -10.05 9.48 -12.73
C LEU A 168 -9.90 10.88 -13.36
N ILE A 169 -10.95 11.42 -13.99
CA ILE A 169 -10.95 12.81 -14.47
C ILE A 169 -10.80 13.79 -13.31
N ARG A 170 -11.53 13.57 -12.21
CA ARG A 170 -11.43 14.41 -11.01
C ARG A 170 -10.03 14.34 -10.40
N ALA A 171 -9.45 13.15 -10.31
CA ALA A 171 -8.08 12.96 -9.84
C ALA A 171 -7.04 13.60 -10.76
N GLY A 172 -7.19 13.49 -12.08
CA GLY A 172 -6.31 14.16 -13.02
C GLY A 172 -6.32 15.69 -12.90
N LYS A 173 -7.50 16.28 -12.62
CA LYS A 173 -7.61 17.73 -12.35
C LYS A 173 -6.92 18.13 -11.06
N GLU A 174 -7.09 17.35 -9.99
CA GLU A 174 -6.42 17.60 -8.70
C GLU A 174 -4.90 17.54 -8.84
N LEU A 175 -4.39 16.50 -9.52
CA LEU A 175 -2.96 16.36 -9.82
C LEU A 175 -2.43 17.52 -10.69
N ALA A 176 -3.24 18.05 -11.61
CA ALA A 176 -2.82 19.18 -12.44
C ALA A 176 -2.63 20.46 -11.61
N VAL A 177 -3.41 20.64 -10.55
CA VAL A 177 -3.22 21.73 -9.58
C VAL A 177 -1.96 21.47 -8.74
N LEU A 178 -1.82 20.26 -8.17
CA LEU A 178 -0.70 19.90 -7.30
C LEU A 178 0.66 19.92 -8.01
N LEU A 179 0.70 19.46 -9.27
CA LEU A 179 1.92 19.30 -10.07
C LEU A 179 2.03 20.39 -11.15
N GLY A 180 1.40 21.55 -10.96
CA GLY A 180 1.37 22.62 -11.98
C GLY A 180 2.75 23.12 -12.42
N ALA A 181 3.76 23.00 -11.56
CA ALA A 181 5.15 23.33 -11.87
C ALA A 181 5.94 22.16 -12.52
N GLU A 182 5.36 20.96 -12.59
CA GLU A 182 6.03 19.72 -12.98
C GLU A 182 5.24 18.94 -14.06
N PRO A 183 5.00 19.54 -15.25
CA PRO A 183 4.11 18.96 -16.27
C PRO A 183 4.55 17.58 -16.77
N GLN A 184 5.85 17.28 -16.75
CA GLN A 184 6.38 15.97 -17.15
C GLN A 184 5.95 14.86 -16.17
N ARG A 185 5.94 15.14 -14.87
CA ARG A 185 5.46 14.19 -13.84
C ARG A 185 3.97 13.97 -13.96
N LEU A 186 3.20 15.06 -14.12
CA LEU A 186 1.77 14.97 -14.36
C LEU A 186 1.47 14.08 -15.56
N GLU A 187 2.13 14.33 -16.70
CA GLU A 187 1.94 13.52 -17.90
C GLU A 187 2.30 12.04 -17.67
N ALA A 188 3.38 11.76 -16.94
CA ALA A 188 3.80 10.40 -16.61
C ALA A 188 2.70 9.66 -15.83
N ILE A 189 2.06 10.30 -14.85
CA ILE A 189 0.96 9.73 -14.07
C ILE A 189 -0.28 9.55 -14.95
N LEU A 190 -0.69 10.59 -15.70
CA LEU A 190 -1.91 10.56 -16.51
C LEU A 190 -1.89 9.47 -17.60
N ARG A 191 -0.71 9.15 -18.15
CA ARG A 191 -0.56 8.05 -19.13
C ARG A 191 -0.80 6.67 -18.52
N ARG A 192 -0.70 6.53 -17.20
CA ARG A 192 -0.74 5.25 -16.47
C ARG A 192 -2.03 5.01 -15.69
N ILE A 193 -2.90 6.00 -15.56
CA ILE A 193 -4.19 5.86 -14.86
C ILE A 193 -5.34 5.49 -15.81
N ARG A 194 -5.05 4.94 -16.99
CA ARG A 194 -6.08 4.49 -17.93
C ARG A 194 -6.65 3.14 -17.46
N LEU A 195 -7.97 3.00 -17.53
CA LEU A 195 -8.69 1.74 -17.36
C LEU A 195 -8.49 0.85 -18.59
#